data_AF-A0A6J7A8A4-F1
#
_entry.id   AF-A0A6J7A8A4-F1
#
_cell.length_a   1.000
_cell.length_b   1.000
_cell.length_c   1.000
_cell.angle_alpha   90.00
_cell.angle_beta   90.00
_cell.angle_gamma   90.00
#
_symmetry.space_group_name_H-M   'P 1'
#
loop_
_entity.id
_entity.type
_entity.pdbx_description
1 polymer ?
#
loop_
_entity_poly.entity_id
_entity_poly.type
_entity_poly.pdbx_seq_one_letter_code
_entity_poly.pdbx_strand_id
1 'polypeptide(L)'
;MLLVDEINRASPRTQSALLQPMEEYQVTIDGTTWPLPAPFFCIATQNPFGQVGTFPLPESQLDRFSLVLSLGLPDRQAEREIVTGAGGADLLGKIQPVTHPQQVAEAITATAALYCNDAVVEYVLDLAEATRTEARLSQGVSPRASTNLLRLAQGHAAVAGRDYVTPDDAQAVFVAAFAHRVKVADRVDTLAAAEVLDLILAQVRVPRV
;
A
#
# COMPACT_ATOMS: atom_id res chain seq x y z
N MET A 1 -1.80 -4.18 14.93
CA MET A 1 -1.50 -3.00 14.11
C MET A 1 -0.28 -2.30 14.69
N LEU A 2 0.65 -1.87 13.85
CA LEU A 2 1.75 -0.99 14.20
C LEU A 2 1.61 0.31 13.39
N LEU A 3 1.70 1.46 14.06
CA LEU A 3 1.82 2.77 13.42
C LEU A 3 3.21 3.31 13.71
N VAL A 4 4.00 3.56 12.67
CA VAL A 4 5.34 4.16 12.76
C VAL A 4 5.27 5.56 12.18
N ASP A 5 5.26 6.54 13.06
CA ASP A 5 5.27 7.94 12.63
C ASP A 5 6.70 8.37 12.25
N GLU A 6 6.83 9.07 11.13
CA GLU A 6 8.06 9.64 10.59
C GLU A 6 9.21 8.63 10.50
N ILE A 7 8.95 7.45 9.91
CA ILE A 7 9.93 6.34 9.84
C ILE A 7 11.26 6.76 9.20
N ASN A 8 11.23 7.76 8.32
CA ASN A 8 12.42 8.32 7.68
C ASN A 8 13.29 9.18 8.61
N ARG A 9 12.91 9.46 9.86
CA ARG A 9 13.79 10.11 10.86
C ARG A 9 14.64 9.11 11.64
N ALA A 10 14.23 7.85 11.65
CA ALA A 10 14.98 6.79 12.30
C ALA A 10 16.26 6.47 11.51
N SER A 11 17.31 6.01 12.20
CA SER A 11 18.54 5.57 11.53
C SER A 11 18.26 4.39 10.58
N PRO A 12 19.05 4.17 9.51
CA PRO A 12 18.85 3.03 8.60
C PRO A 12 18.81 1.66 9.29
N ARG A 13 19.57 1.50 10.38
CA ARG A 13 19.56 0.28 11.21
C ARG A 13 18.22 0.12 11.94
N THR A 14 17.70 1.21 12.49
CA THR A 14 16.39 1.24 13.17
C THR A 14 15.26 0.98 12.19
N GLN A 15 15.29 1.59 11.00
CA GLN A 15 14.32 1.34 9.94
C GLN A 15 14.30 -0.15 9.56
N SER A 16 15.48 -0.74 9.34
CA SER A 16 15.59 -2.17 9.03
C SER A 16 15.00 -3.04 10.14
N ALA A 17 15.30 -2.75 11.40
CA ALA A 17 14.76 -3.48 12.55
C ALA A 17 13.23 -3.35 12.70
N LEU A 18 12.65 -2.20 12.34
CA LEU A 18 11.19 -1.98 12.38
C LEU A 18 10.46 -2.67 11.23
N LEU A 19 11.11 -2.81 10.07
CA LEU A 19 10.49 -3.36 8.86
C LEU A 19 10.81 -4.83 8.62
N GLN A 20 11.83 -5.39 9.28
CA GLN A 20 12.12 -6.84 9.24
C GLN A 20 10.92 -7.69 9.67
N PRO A 21 10.20 -7.36 10.75
CA PRO A 21 9.08 -8.17 11.21
C PRO A 21 7.89 -8.19 10.23
N MET A 22 7.80 -7.24 9.30
CA MET A 22 6.76 -7.24 8.25
C MET A 22 6.93 -8.38 7.25
N GLU A 23 8.16 -8.85 7.04
CA GLU A 23 8.44 -9.93 6.08
C GLU A 23 8.53 -11.28 6.80
N GLU A 24 9.12 -11.31 8.00
CA GLU A 24 9.36 -12.55 8.75
C GLU A 24 8.21 -12.95 9.68
N TYR A 25 7.29 -12.03 10.00
CA TYR A 25 6.20 -12.22 10.96
C TYR A 25 6.66 -12.69 12.35
N GLN A 26 7.91 -12.40 12.72
CA GLN A 26 8.52 -12.74 14.00
C GLN A 26 9.62 -11.73 14.34
N VAL A 27 10.04 -11.72 15.61
CA VAL A 27 11.14 -10.91 16.12
C VAL A 27 12.03 -11.77 17.02
N THR A 28 13.34 -11.70 16.85
CA THR A 28 14.29 -12.37 17.76
C THR A 28 14.93 -11.37 18.70
N ILE A 29 14.83 -11.62 20.00
CA ILE A 29 15.43 -10.80 21.07
C ILE A 29 16.21 -11.76 21.98
N ASP A 30 17.50 -11.46 22.19
CA ASP A 30 18.40 -12.26 23.05
C ASP A 30 18.35 -13.77 22.76
N GLY A 31 18.34 -14.13 21.48
CA GLY A 31 18.30 -15.52 21.00
C GLY A 31 16.93 -16.20 21.09
N THR A 32 15.91 -15.51 21.61
CA THR A 32 14.53 -16.02 21.67
C THR A 32 13.68 -15.39 20.57
N THR A 33 13.02 -16.22 19.77
CA THR A 33 12.14 -15.77 18.68
C THR A 33 10.68 -15.72 19.15
N TRP A 34 10.04 -14.59 18.88
CA TRP A 34 8.65 -14.29 19.25
C TRP A 34 7.82 -14.08 17.98
N PRO A 35 6.72 -14.81 17.78
CA PRO A 35 5.83 -14.58 16.64
C PRO A 35 5.07 -13.26 16.81
N LEU A 36 4.76 -12.59 15.69
CA LEU A 36 3.85 -11.46 15.70
C LEU A 36 2.38 -11.92 15.82
N PRO A 37 1.49 -11.06 16.34
CA PRO A 37 0.05 -11.32 16.33
C PRO A 37 -0.47 -11.51 14.90
N ALA A 38 -1.40 -12.44 14.68
CA ALA A 38 -2.09 -12.61 13.41
C ALA A 38 -3.55 -12.15 13.54
N PRO A 39 -4.05 -11.22 12.70
CA PRO A 39 -3.34 -10.52 11.63
C PRO A 39 -2.42 -9.38 12.13
N PHE A 40 -1.31 -9.15 11.41
CA PHE A 40 -0.41 -8.02 11.60
C PHE A 40 -0.43 -7.12 10.36
N PHE A 41 -0.52 -5.81 10.57
CA PHE A 41 -0.29 -4.82 9.52
C PHE A 41 0.39 -3.59 10.10
N CYS A 42 1.16 -2.91 9.24
CA CYS A 42 1.97 -1.74 9.57
C CYS A 42 1.52 -0.56 8.72
N ILE A 43 1.35 0.60 9.35
CA ILE A 43 1.23 1.90 8.69
C ILE A 43 2.48 2.68 9.05
N ALA A 44 3.15 3.25 8.07
CA ALA A 44 4.29 4.13 8.29
C ALA A 44 4.09 5.46 7.55
N THR A 45 4.43 6.56 8.19
CA THR A 45 4.42 7.89 7.57
C THR A 45 5.85 8.33 7.28
N GLN A 46 6.02 9.15 6.26
CA GLN A 46 7.30 9.76 5.94
C GLN A 46 7.12 11.28 5.85
N ASN A 47 8.09 12.02 6.39
CA ASN A 47 8.18 13.45 6.08
C ASN A 47 8.67 13.66 4.64
N PRO A 48 8.27 14.75 3.98
CA PRO A 48 8.74 15.09 2.63
C PRO A 48 10.26 15.13 2.55
N PHE A 49 10.80 14.75 1.39
CA PHE A 49 12.24 14.76 1.12
C PHE A 49 12.85 16.15 1.33
N GLY A 50 14.07 16.19 1.89
CA GLY A 50 14.86 17.41 2.03
C GLY A 50 14.76 18.11 3.40
N GLN A 51 14.01 17.56 4.35
CA GLN A 51 14.08 18.01 5.75
C GLN A 51 15.39 17.55 6.41
N VAL A 52 15.99 18.41 7.25
CA VAL A 52 17.23 18.09 7.96
C VAL A 52 16.99 16.91 8.91
N GLY A 53 17.85 15.88 8.83
CA GLY A 53 17.79 14.72 9.71
C GLY A 53 16.89 13.57 9.24
N THR A 54 16.52 13.53 7.95
CA THR A 54 15.82 12.38 7.36
C THR A 54 16.74 11.46 6.57
N PHE A 55 16.55 10.15 6.71
CA PHE A 55 17.16 9.08 5.92
C PHE A 55 16.09 8.45 5.02
N PRO A 56 16.21 8.56 3.68
CA PRO A 56 15.24 7.97 2.76
C PRO A 56 15.24 6.45 2.93
N LEU A 57 14.07 5.84 2.79
CA LEU A 57 13.96 4.37 2.81
C LEU A 57 14.57 3.82 1.52
N PRO A 58 15.46 2.82 1.59
CA PRO A 58 15.90 2.07 0.41
C PRO A 58 14.72 1.42 -0.32
N GLU A 59 14.85 1.21 -1.62
CA GLU A 59 13.84 0.54 -2.44
C GLU A 59 13.44 -0.84 -1.90
N SER A 60 14.41 -1.59 -1.39
CA SER A 60 14.16 -2.91 -0.80
C SER A 60 13.28 -2.86 0.46
N GLN A 61 13.22 -1.71 1.14
CA GLN A 61 12.31 -1.47 2.26
C GLN A 61 10.96 -0.95 1.77
N LEU A 62 10.94 -0.03 0.81
CA LEU A 62 9.70 0.48 0.20
C LEU A 62 8.89 -0.65 -0.44
N ASP A 63 9.55 -1.59 -1.14
CA ASP A 63 8.88 -2.71 -1.81
C ASP A 63 8.11 -3.64 -0.83
N ARG A 64 8.38 -3.54 0.47
CA ARG A 64 7.64 -4.26 1.52
C ARG A 64 6.25 -3.67 1.80
N PHE A 65 6.03 -2.39 1.48
CA PHE A 65 4.73 -1.76 1.66
C PHE A 65 3.80 -2.11 0.51
N SER A 66 2.58 -2.55 0.80
CA SER A 66 1.63 -2.87 -0.27
C SER A 66 1.17 -1.66 -1.04
N LEU A 67 0.90 -0.57 -0.32
CA LEU A 67 0.40 0.69 -0.84
C LEU A 67 1.26 1.86 -0.34
N VAL A 68 1.37 2.89 -1.16
CA VAL A 68 1.79 4.24 -0.78
C VAL A 68 0.65 5.20 -1.05
N LEU A 69 0.43 6.14 -0.12
CA LEU A 69 -0.64 7.13 -0.21
C LEU A 69 -0.05 8.52 0.06
N SER A 70 -0.56 9.52 -0.64
CA SER A 70 -0.28 10.92 -0.35
C SER A 70 -1.49 11.53 0.35
N LEU A 71 -1.27 12.12 1.52
CA LEU A 71 -2.31 12.82 2.27
C LEU A 71 -2.30 14.29 1.85
N GLY A 72 -3.37 14.72 1.19
CA GLY A 72 -3.65 16.14 0.95
C GLY A 72 -4.19 16.84 2.20
N LEU A 73 -4.46 18.13 2.07
CA LEU A 73 -5.24 18.84 3.08
C LEU A 73 -6.70 18.38 3.05
N PRO A 74 -7.39 18.34 4.20
CA PRO A 74 -8.83 18.08 4.24
C PRO A 74 -9.57 19.14 3.44
N ASP A 75 -10.73 18.79 2.90
CA ASP A 75 -11.63 19.79 2.35
C ASP A 75 -12.15 20.73 3.46
N ARG A 76 -12.77 21.84 3.05
CA ARG A 76 -13.27 22.87 3.98
C ARG A 76 -14.27 22.33 5.00
N GLN A 77 -15.08 21.33 4.64
CA GLN A 77 -16.07 20.76 5.56
C GLN A 77 -15.38 19.90 6.60
N ALA A 78 -14.50 18.98 6.18
CA ALA A 78 -13.70 18.15 7.07
C ALA A 78 -12.82 19.02 7.98
N GLU A 79 -12.20 20.08 7.46
CA GLU A 79 -11.43 21.03 8.27
C GLU A 79 -12.30 21.74 9.32
N ARG A 80 -13.53 22.14 8.96
CA ARG A 80 -14.49 22.71 9.92
C ARG A 80 -14.86 21.70 11.01
N GLU A 81 -15.09 20.43 10.66
CA GLU A 81 -15.41 19.37 11.62
C GLU A 81 -14.25 19.16 12.61
N ILE A 82 -13.01 19.14 12.11
CA ILE A 82 -11.79 19.06 12.95
C ILE A 82 -11.71 20.26 13.91
N VAL A 83 -11.84 21.49 13.40
CA VAL A 83 -11.72 22.72 14.21
C VAL A 83 -12.85 22.84 15.25
N THR A 84 -14.04 22.38 14.91
CA THR A 84 -15.20 22.41 15.82
C THR A 84 -15.24 21.22 16.78
N GLY A 85 -14.37 20.23 16.61
CA GLY A 85 -14.34 18.99 17.40
C GLY A 85 -15.51 18.04 17.09
N ALA A 86 -16.32 18.33 16.07
CA ALA A 86 -17.35 17.42 15.59
C ALA A 86 -16.69 16.16 15.01
N GLY A 87 -16.81 15.02 15.69
CA GLY A 87 -16.14 13.78 15.28
C GLY A 87 -14.87 13.42 16.08
N GLY A 88 -14.47 14.25 17.05
CA GLY A 88 -13.18 14.13 17.76
C GLY A 88 -13.09 13.05 18.86
N ALA A 89 -12.11 13.23 19.75
CA ALA A 89 -11.71 12.28 20.80
C ALA A 89 -12.86 11.79 21.70
N ASP A 90 -13.88 12.61 21.92
CA ASP A 90 -15.06 12.27 22.72
C ASP A 90 -15.90 11.12 22.12
N LEU A 91 -15.72 10.80 20.83
CA LEU A 91 -16.33 9.65 20.19
C LEU A 91 -15.53 8.36 20.35
N LEU A 92 -14.22 8.43 20.61
CA LEU A 92 -13.36 7.24 20.73
C LEU A 92 -13.86 6.31 21.83
N GLY A 93 -14.26 6.88 22.98
CA GLY A 93 -14.83 6.12 24.09
C GLY A 93 -16.22 5.52 23.81
N LYS A 94 -16.88 5.91 22.72
CA LYS A 94 -18.22 5.45 22.33
C LYS A 94 -18.18 4.41 21.20
N ILE A 95 -17.01 4.17 20.58
CA ILE A 95 -16.85 3.18 19.52
C ILE A 95 -17.17 1.80 20.07
N GLN A 96 -18.12 1.12 19.42
CA GLN A 96 -18.43 -0.28 19.72
C GLN A 96 -17.67 -1.18 18.74
N PRO A 97 -16.99 -2.25 19.22
CA PRO A 97 -16.36 -3.20 18.33
C PRO A 97 -17.42 -3.93 17.50
N VAL A 98 -17.27 -3.86 16.17
CA VAL A 98 -18.16 -4.56 15.22
C VAL A 98 -17.55 -5.87 14.69
N THR A 99 -16.29 -6.14 15.03
CA THR A 99 -15.53 -7.32 14.61
C THR A 99 -14.46 -7.65 15.67
N HIS A 100 -13.79 -8.79 15.53
CA HIS A 100 -12.67 -9.20 16.37
C HIS A 100 -11.56 -9.85 15.54
N PRO A 101 -10.32 -9.98 16.06
CA PRO A 101 -9.16 -10.40 15.25
C PRO A 101 -9.33 -11.70 14.46
N GLN A 102 -10.05 -12.68 15.03
CA GLN A 102 -10.35 -13.94 14.36
C GLN A 102 -11.21 -13.76 13.10
N GLN A 103 -12.27 -12.94 13.18
CA GLN A 103 -13.10 -12.61 12.02
C GLN A 103 -12.33 -11.83 10.96
N VAL A 104 -11.38 -10.97 11.37
CA VAL A 104 -10.49 -10.27 10.42
C VAL A 104 -9.58 -11.26 9.71
N ALA A 105 -9.02 -12.25 10.42
CA ALA A 105 -8.21 -13.30 9.81
C ALA A 105 -9.02 -14.13 8.79
N GLU A 106 -10.26 -14.50 9.15
CA GLU A 106 -11.18 -15.20 8.25
C GLU A 106 -11.51 -14.36 7.01
N ALA A 107 -11.74 -13.06 7.18
CA ALA A 107 -11.97 -12.14 6.07
C ALA A 107 -10.75 -12.01 5.15
N ILE A 108 -9.52 -11.97 5.69
CA ILE A 108 -8.28 -11.97 4.90
C ILE A 108 -8.17 -13.25 4.06
N THR A 109 -8.45 -14.41 4.66
CA THR A 109 -8.44 -15.70 3.94
C THR A 109 -9.51 -15.74 2.86
N ALA A 110 -10.74 -15.31 3.16
CA ALA A 110 -11.83 -15.25 2.20
C ALA A 110 -11.50 -14.30 1.03
N THR A 111 -10.96 -13.11 1.32
CA THR A 111 -10.53 -12.12 0.33
C THR A 111 -9.50 -12.70 -0.63
N ALA A 112 -8.50 -13.44 -0.12
CA ALA A 112 -7.46 -14.06 -0.96
C ALA A 112 -8.01 -15.16 -1.89
N ALA A 113 -9.17 -15.72 -1.58
CA ALA A 113 -9.84 -16.76 -2.36
C ALA A 113 -10.85 -16.23 -3.39
N LEU A 114 -11.05 -14.90 -3.48
CA LEU A 114 -11.93 -14.30 -4.50
C LEU A 114 -11.49 -14.72 -5.91
N TYR A 115 -12.49 -15.03 -6.74
CA TYR A 115 -12.25 -15.44 -8.11
C TYR A 115 -11.63 -14.31 -8.92
N CYS A 116 -10.49 -14.61 -9.55
CA CYS A 116 -9.83 -13.73 -10.52
C CYS A 116 -9.89 -14.41 -11.89
N ASN A 117 -10.59 -13.80 -12.83
CA ASN A 117 -10.60 -14.24 -14.22
C ASN A 117 -9.19 -14.09 -14.83
N ASP A 118 -8.78 -15.03 -15.68
CA ASP A 118 -7.49 -14.99 -16.38
C ASP A 118 -7.26 -13.66 -17.12
N ALA A 119 -8.31 -13.06 -17.68
CA ALA A 119 -8.21 -11.76 -18.34
C ALA A 119 -7.78 -10.61 -17.40
N VAL A 120 -8.18 -10.67 -16.11
CA VAL A 120 -7.72 -9.70 -15.10
C VAL A 120 -6.25 -9.96 -14.75
N VAL A 121 -5.83 -11.23 -14.70
CA VAL A 121 -4.43 -11.60 -14.46
C VAL A 121 -3.55 -11.09 -15.60
N GLU A 122 -3.94 -11.32 -16.85
CA GLU A 122 -3.24 -10.78 -18.03
C GLU A 122 -3.21 -9.25 -18.00
N TYR A 123 -4.31 -8.59 -17.63
CA TYR A 123 -4.33 -7.13 -17.50
C TYR A 123 -3.34 -6.60 -16.45
N VAL A 124 -3.21 -7.28 -15.31
CA VAL A 124 -2.20 -6.96 -14.28
C VAL A 124 -0.77 -7.14 -14.82
N LEU A 125 -0.53 -8.16 -15.66
CA LEU A 125 0.76 -8.40 -16.30
C LEU A 125 1.06 -7.31 -17.35
N ASP A 126 0.08 -6.94 -18.18
CA ASP A 126 0.20 -5.88 -19.17
C ASP A 126 0.52 -4.53 -18.52
N LEU A 127 -0.16 -4.19 -17.41
CA LEU A 127 0.13 -3.00 -16.63
C LEU A 127 1.56 -3.01 -16.08
N ALA A 128 2.01 -4.14 -15.54
CA ALA A 128 3.38 -4.26 -15.02
C ALA A 128 4.43 -4.14 -16.13
N GLU A 129 4.20 -4.77 -17.29
CA GLU A 129 5.09 -4.70 -18.45
C GLU A 129 5.16 -3.29 -19.04
N ALA A 130 4.03 -2.58 -19.09
CA ALA A 130 4.01 -1.18 -19.48
C ALA A 130 4.93 -0.33 -18.59
N THR A 131 5.00 -0.58 -17.28
CA THR A 131 5.97 0.15 -16.42
C THR A 131 7.44 -0.16 -16.75
N ARG A 132 7.75 -1.35 -17.28
CA ARG A 132 9.12 -1.78 -17.59
C ARG A 132 9.62 -1.24 -18.92
N THR A 133 8.69 -0.95 -19.83
CA THR A 133 8.96 -0.47 -21.19
C THR A 133 8.74 1.04 -21.34
N GLU A 134 8.15 1.70 -20.33
CA GLU A 134 7.90 3.14 -20.32
C GLU A 134 9.20 3.95 -20.20
N ALA A 135 9.51 4.74 -21.24
CA ALA A 135 10.74 5.52 -21.34
C ALA A 135 10.87 6.63 -20.27
N ARG A 136 9.75 7.10 -19.71
CA ARG A 136 9.74 8.08 -18.61
C ARG A 136 10.16 7.48 -17.27
N LEU A 137 10.12 6.15 -17.14
CA LEU A 137 10.57 5.44 -15.96
C LEU A 137 12.00 4.92 -16.22
N SER A 138 12.93 5.26 -15.32
CA SER A 138 14.27 4.66 -15.37
C SER A 138 14.30 3.25 -14.78
N GLN A 139 13.26 2.86 -14.04
CA GLN A 139 13.06 1.52 -13.52
C GLN A 139 11.56 1.23 -13.36
N GLY A 140 11.09 0.13 -13.96
CA GLY A 140 9.74 -0.40 -13.79
C GLY A 140 9.61 -1.36 -12.60
N VAL A 141 8.42 -1.93 -12.42
CA VAL A 141 8.12 -2.77 -11.25
C VAL A 141 8.68 -4.19 -11.33
N SER A 142 8.96 -4.77 -10.16
CA SER A 142 9.35 -6.17 -10.00
C SER A 142 8.15 -7.13 -10.19
N PRO A 143 8.38 -8.43 -10.41
CA PRO A 143 7.30 -9.43 -10.44
C PRO A 143 6.48 -9.50 -9.13
N ARG A 144 7.10 -9.20 -7.98
CA ARG A 144 6.41 -9.14 -6.67
C ARG A 144 5.31 -8.09 -6.67
N ALA A 145 5.51 -6.98 -7.39
CA ALA A 145 4.50 -5.93 -7.51
C ALA A 145 3.23 -6.43 -8.22
N SER A 146 3.35 -7.24 -9.27
CA SER A 146 2.21 -7.83 -9.99
C SER A 146 1.35 -8.69 -9.07
N THR A 147 1.97 -9.58 -8.27
CA THR A 147 1.25 -10.39 -7.29
C THR A 147 0.57 -9.53 -6.23
N ASN A 148 1.21 -8.43 -5.80
CA ASN A 148 0.63 -7.51 -4.84
C ASN A 148 -0.58 -6.76 -5.41
N LEU A 149 -0.48 -6.30 -6.66
CA LEU A 149 -1.57 -5.62 -7.35
C LEU A 149 -2.83 -6.50 -7.41
N LEU A 150 -2.67 -7.77 -7.77
CA LEU A 150 -3.79 -8.71 -7.82
C LEU A 150 -4.44 -8.92 -6.44
N ARG A 151 -3.64 -9.05 -5.38
CA ARG A 151 -4.15 -9.17 -4.00
C ARG A 151 -4.87 -7.91 -3.54
N LEU A 152 -4.37 -6.74 -3.92
CA LEU A 152 -5.01 -5.46 -3.62
C LEU A 152 -6.33 -5.32 -4.39
N ALA A 153 -6.39 -5.78 -5.64
CA ALA A 153 -7.62 -5.81 -6.43
C ALA A 153 -8.68 -6.74 -5.80
N GLN A 154 -8.28 -7.91 -5.30
CA GLN A 154 -9.17 -8.78 -4.51
C GLN A 154 -9.70 -8.06 -3.26
N GLY A 155 -8.82 -7.35 -2.53
CA GLY A 155 -9.22 -6.54 -1.39
C GLY A 155 -10.21 -5.43 -1.75
N HIS A 156 -9.98 -4.73 -2.86
CA HIS A 156 -10.87 -3.69 -3.36
C HIS A 156 -12.24 -4.27 -3.74
N ALA A 157 -12.28 -5.40 -4.45
CA ALA A 157 -13.52 -6.09 -4.81
C ALA A 157 -14.33 -6.50 -3.57
N ALA A 158 -13.67 -7.07 -2.55
CA ALA A 158 -14.30 -7.47 -1.30
C ALA A 158 -14.90 -6.27 -0.55
N VAL A 159 -14.18 -5.15 -0.45
CA VAL A 159 -14.67 -3.92 0.18
C VAL A 159 -15.83 -3.30 -0.61
N ALA A 160 -15.81 -3.44 -1.94
CA ALA A 160 -16.92 -3.06 -2.82
C ALA A 160 -18.13 -4.02 -2.76
N GLY A 161 -18.08 -5.08 -1.93
CA GLY A 161 -19.16 -6.04 -1.74
C GLY A 161 -19.30 -7.08 -2.86
N ARG A 162 -18.24 -7.30 -3.64
CA ARG A 162 -18.20 -8.29 -4.73
C ARG A 162 -17.38 -9.52 -4.34
N ASP A 163 -17.71 -10.65 -4.95
CA ASP A 163 -17.06 -11.96 -4.79
C ASP A 163 -16.18 -12.36 -5.99
N TYR A 164 -16.02 -11.47 -6.97
CA TYR A 164 -15.13 -11.60 -8.12
C TYR A 164 -14.39 -10.30 -8.39
N VAL A 165 -13.19 -10.42 -8.96
CA VAL A 165 -12.33 -9.29 -9.32
C VAL A 165 -12.60 -8.84 -10.76
N THR A 166 -12.63 -7.53 -10.96
CA THR A 166 -12.75 -6.88 -12.27
C THR A 166 -11.49 -6.06 -12.58
N PRO A 167 -11.28 -5.64 -13.85
CA PRO A 167 -10.15 -4.78 -14.20
C PRO A 167 -10.19 -3.47 -13.42
N ASP A 168 -11.38 -2.91 -13.20
CA ASP A 168 -11.59 -1.68 -12.42
C ASP A 168 -11.03 -1.78 -11.00
N ASP A 169 -11.05 -2.97 -10.39
CA ASP A 169 -10.45 -3.18 -9.06
C ASP A 169 -8.92 -3.04 -9.10
N ALA A 170 -8.28 -3.58 -10.15
CA ALA A 170 -6.86 -3.42 -10.36
C ALA A 170 -6.51 -1.95 -10.67
N GLN A 171 -7.33 -1.28 -11.48
CA GLN A 171 -7.14 0.14 -11.79
C GLN A 171 -7.22 1.03 -10.55
N ALA A 172 -8.22 0.80 -9.69
CA ALA A 172 -8.47 1.59 -8.49
C ALA A 172 -7.28 1.61 -7.52
N VAL A 173 -6.49 0.53 -7.48
CA VAL A 173 -5.34 0.39 -6.58
C VAL A 173 -4.00 0.49 -7.28
N PHE A 174 -3.97 0.62 -8.61
CA PHE A 174 -2.77 0.55 -9.44
C PHE A 174 -1.70 1.57 -9.03
N VAL A 175 -2.05 2.85 -9.00
CA VAL A 175 -1.11 3.94 -8.70
C VAL A 175 -0.56 3.79 -7.29
N ALA A 176 -1.44 3.59 -6.30
CA ALA A 176 -1.03 3.43 -4.91
C ALA A 176 -0.18 2.17 -4.68
N ALA A 177 -0.38 1.11 -5.48
CA ALA A 177 0.45 -0.08 -5.42
C ALA A 177 1.83 0.13 -6.06
N PHE A 178 1.95 0.91 -7.13
CA PHE A 178 3.16 0.92 -7.97
C PHE A 178 4.02 2.17 -7.82
N ALA A 179 3.47 3.29 -7.33
CA ALA A 179 4.17 4.58 -7.32
C ALA A 179 5.50 4.56 -6.53
N HIS A 180 5.61 3.78 -5.45
CA HIS A 180 6.85 3.62 -4.68
C HIS A 180 7.77 2.51 -5.19
N ARG A 181 7.41 1.83 -6.28
CA ARG A 181 8.13 0.70 -6.88
C ARG A 181 8.74 1.00 -8.24
N VAL A 182 8.56 2.22 -8.75
CA VAL A 182 9.14 2.70 -10.00
C VAL A 182 10.05 3.89 -9.74
N LYS A 183 10.92 4.20 -10.70
CA LYS A 183 11.78 5.39 -10.65
C LYS A 183 11.54 6.31 -11.81
N VAL A 184 11.51 7.61 -11.51
CA VAL A 184 11.55 8.69 -12.50
C VAL A 184 12.91 9.36 -12.35
N ALA A 185 13.74 9.41 -13.40
CA ALA A 185 15.08 10.00 -13.33
C ALA A 185 15.92 9.50 -12.12
N ASP A 186 15.97 8.17 -11.94
CA ASP A 186 16.75 7.42 -10.95
C ASP A 186 16.44 7.67 -9.47
N ARG A 187 15.31 8.32 -9.19
CA ARG A 187 14.79 8.52 -7.83
C ARG A 187 13.40 7.91 -7.69
N VAL A 188 13.08 7.48 -6.48
CA VAL A 188 11.70 7.19 -6.10
C VAL A 188 11.02 8.51 -5.78
N ASP A 189 10.18 8.96 -6.70
CA ASP A 189 9.33 10.14 -6.55
C ASP A 189 7.89 9.70 -6.82
N THR A 190 7.12 9.52 -5.75
CA THR A 190 5.77 8.92 -5.85
C THR A 190 4.78 9.83 -6.55
N LEU A 191 4.98 11.15 -6.53
CA LEU A 191 4.11 12.10 -7.22
C LEU A 191 4.39 12.08 -8.72
N ALA A 192 5.66 12.18 -9.12
CA ALA A 192 6.03 12.08 -10.53
C ALA A 192 5.71 10.69 -11.11
N ALA A 193 5.90 9.63 -10.31
CA ALA A 193 5.51 8.28 -10.70
C ALA A 193 3.99 8.16 -10.91
N ALA A 194 3.17 8.76 -10.05
CA ALA A 194 1.72 8.72 -10.18
C ALA A 194 1.25 9.27 -11.54
N GLU A 195 1.80 10.41 -11.98
CA GLU A 195 1.48 11.00 -13.29
C GLU A 195 1.79 10.04 -14.46
N VAL A 196 2.93 9.35 -14.40
CA VAL A 196 3.31 8.38 -15.44
C VAL A 196 2.43 7.13 -15.38
N LEU A 197 2.10 6.65 -14.18
CA LEU A 197 1.24 5.48 -13.98
C LEU A 197 -0.19 5.75 -14.45
N ASP A 198 -0.75 6.94 -14.22
CA ASP A 198 -2.06 7.33 -14.76
C ASP A 198 -2.08 7.31 -16.29
N LEU A 199 -0.98 7.71 -16.93
CA LEU A 199 -0.85 7.67 -18.38
C LEU A 199 -0.76 6.23 -18.90
N ILE A 200 -0.04 5.35 -18.19
CA ILE A 200 -0.01 3.92 -18.49
C ILE A 200 -1.43 3.34 -18.37
N LEU A 201 -2.15 3.66 -17.29
CA LEU A 201 -3.50 3.17 -17.05
C LEU A 201 -4.47 3.55 -18.17
N ALA A 202 -4.34 4.76 -18.73
CA ALA A 202 -5.14 5.24 -19.85
C ALA A 202 -4.78 4.60 -21.21
N GLN A 203 -3.57 4.04 -21.35
CA GLN A 203 -3.08 3.46 -22.61
C GLN A 203 -3.27 1.94 -22.68
N VAL A 204 -3.11 1.23 -21.56
CA VAL A 204 -3.24 -0.23 -21.53
C VAL A 204 -4.70 -0.62 -21.74
N ARG A 205 -4.95 -1.47 -22.75
CA ARG A 205 -6.29 -1.88 -23.13
C ARG A 205 -6.96 -2.67 -22.00
N VAL A 206 -8.11 -2.19 -21.53
CA VAL A 206 -8.93 -2.90 -20.55
C VAL A 206 -9.62 -4.10 -21.23
N PRO A 207 -9.48 -5.33 -20.67
CA PRO A 207 -10.16 -6.50 -21.21
C PRO A 207 -11.66 -6.43 -20.94
N ARG A 208 -12.45 -7.19 -21.71
CA ARG A 208 -13.87 -7.43 -21.41
C ARG A 208 -13.96 -8.71 -20.58
N VAL A 209 -14.61 -8.62 -19.42
CA VAL A 209 -14.75 -9.71 -18.45
C VAL A 209 -16.20 -9.85 -18.03
#